data_AF-M5RVV3-F1
#
_entry.id   AF-M5RVV3-F1
#
_cell.length_a   1.000
_cell.length_b   1.000
_cell.length_c   1.000
_cell.angle_alpha   90.00
_cell.angle_beta   90.00
_cell.angle_gamma   90.00
#
_symmetry.space_group_name_H-M   'P 1'
#
loop_
_entity.id
_entity.type
_entity.pdbx_description
1 polymer ?
#
loop_
_entity_poly.entity_id
_entity_poly.type
_entity_poly.pdbx_seq_one_letter_code
_entity_poly.pdbx_strand_id
1 'polypeptide(L)'
;MRKRMMITFLGLMIGSTSVAALADAPSSTVLWDKPFSSQPQSLANNTLVLLLITNDDPFDVVPGGWAGELMEEPIAEVSQQRIGLRDRLATQFLPTGIPSSLTAGEPRNLPPRAVVAICNSDYRLLSLCVGIPETNELSALIEDAEEVQTLMGIPNDDPSELIRELAERSAERVGRRWQQWIAQAVTDIENNQADEAVADRIDRLGQRFEQAYLAEARLRFGLSDPEDYTRLGLLEQHVSTRQPWCDSMIPLIANTDLRQHYRKLIQPIWGHPPVDAAADASELIDWAATHIDQAATEKQGTFVLSLQSPIANAMTQKRGQDQANDAGKQNRVTKAWDRVASSVQLHPNREVNLQELALLSRAQQWPAIDIQRPSMARYIFVDAAKPTPLVVHVTDPPGRFAAVLQRSKPSTKSKLQPDAE
;
A
#
# COMPACT_ATOMS: atom_id res chain seq x y z
N MET A 1 -82.62 31.59 4.15
CA MET A 1 -81.51 32.57 4.04
C MET A 1 -80.57 32.40 5.22
N ARG A 2 -79.27 32.24 4.91
CA ARG A 2 -78.05 32.69 5.63
C ARG A 2 -78.06 32.67 7.18
N LYS A 3 -77.29 31.76 7.79
CA LYS A 3 -75.86 31.89 8.20
C LYS A 3 -75.62 32.75 9.45
N ARG A 4 -74.96 32.14 10.45
CA ARG A 4 -73.92 32.62 11.39
C ARG A 4 -73.64 31.42 12.31
N MET A 5 -72.51 30.71 12.33
CA MET A 5 -71.06 31.01 12.36
C MET A 5 -70.59 31.77 13.60
N MET A 6 -69.97 31.03 14.54
CA MET A 6 -68.93 31.45 15.51
C MET A 6 -68.41 30.14 16.18
N ILE A 7 -67.22 29.60 15.88
CA ILE A 7 -65.83 29.98 16.26
C ILE A 7 -65.49 29.69 17.74
N THR A 8 -64.84 28.51 17.93
CA THR A 8 -63.59 28.23 18.71
C THR A 8 -63.63 28.19 20.24
N PHE A 9 -63.24 27.05 20.87
CA PHE A 9 -61.89 26.82 21.42
C PHE A 9 -61.66 25.40 22.01
N LEU A 10 -60.56 24.81 21.55
CA LEU A 10 -59.55 23.94 22.18
C LEU A 10 -59.83 23.29 23.56
N GLY A 11 -59.63 21.97 23.61
CA GLY A 11 -59.47 21.19 24.84
C GLY A 11 -58.87 19.81 24.55
N LEU A 12 -57.61 19.64 24.96
CA LEU A 12 -56.72 18.49 24.86
C LEU A 12 -57.29 17.19 25.49
N MET A 13 -56.86 16.01 24.98
CA MET A 13 -56.53 14.74 25.70
C MET A 13 -56.56 13.58 24.66
N ILE A 14 -55.42 13.22 24.06
CA ILE A 14 -54.51 12.12 24.44
C ILE A 14 -55.22 10.76 24.52
N GLY A 15 -54.90 9.89 23.55
CA GLY A 15 -55.38 8.50 23.47
C GLY A 15 -54.59 7.68 22.44
N SER A 16 -53.35 7.34 22.80
CA SER A 16 -52.61 6.12 22.44
C SER A 16 -52.64 5.63 20.97
N THR A 17 -51.83 6.22 20.11
CA THR A 17 -51.29 5.49 18.95
C THR A 17 -50.14 4.61 19.42
N SER A 18 -50.30 3.30 19.26
CA SER A 18 -49.27 2.30 19.46
C SER A 18 -47.98 2.74 18.79
N VAL A 19 -46.98 3.07 19.61
CA VAL A 19 -45.58 3.17 19.19
C VAL A 19 -45.20 1.76 18.75
N ALA A 20 -45.10 1.55 17.45
CA ALA A 20 -44.34 0.43 16.93
C ALA A 20 -42.96 0.54 17.57
N ALA A 21 -42.60 -0.44 18.39
CA ALA A 21 -41.25 -0.58 18.88
C ALA A 21 -40.33 -0.56 17.66
N LEU A 22 -39.56 0.52 17.51
CA LEU A 22 -38.29 0.44 16.82
C LEU A 22 -37.54 -0.66 17.55
N ALA A 23 -37.52 -1.84 16.93
CA ALA A 23 -36.55 -2.85 17.31
C ALA A 23 -35.19 -2.14 17.23
N ASP A 24 -34.46 -2.13 18.34
CA ASP A 24 -33.03 -1.82 18.33
C ASP A 24 -32.42 -2.63 17.18
N ALA A 25 -32.08 -1.94 16.09
CA ALA A 25 -31.22 -2.54 15.08
C ALA A 25 -29.95 -2.93 15.86
N PRO A 26 -29.54 -4.21 15.87
CA PRO A 26 -28.31 -4.56 16.54
C PRO A 26 -27.23 -3.66 15.93
N SER A 27 -26.57 -2.87 16.77
CA SER A 27 -25.34 -2.19 16.41
C SER A 27 -24.33 -3.28 16.09
N SER A 28 -24.37 -3.78 14.86
CA SER A 28 -23.47 -4.83 14.41
C SER A 28 -22.14 -4.16 14.15
N THR A 29 -21.30 -4.13 15.19
CA THR A 29 -19.88 -3.82 15.06
C THR A 29 -19.32 -4.66 13.92
N VAL A 30 -18.65 -4.00 12.96
CA VAL A 30 -18.07 -4.68 11.80
C VAL A 30 -16.96 -5.62 12.30
N LEU A 31 -17.04 -6.88 11.89
CA LEU A 31 -16.03 -7.88 12.26
C LEU A 31 -14.92 -7.88 11.20
N TRP A 32 -13.76 -7.34 11.57
CA TRP A 32 -12.58 -7.33 10.70
C TRP A 32 -11.82 -8.65 10.83
N ASP A 33 -11.93 -9.49 9.81
CA ASP A 33 -11.21 -10.76 9.74
C ASP A 33 -9.76 -10.60 9.27
N LYS A 34 -8.98 -11.66 9.50
CA LYS A 34 -7.60 -11.74 8.99
C LYS A 34 -7.59 -11.64 7.47
N PRO A 35 -6.62 -10.91 6.90
CA PRO A 35 -6.51 -10.75 5.47
C PRO A 35 -6.20 -12.10 4.81
N PHE A 36 -6.83 -12.33 3.66
CA PHE A 36 -6.62 -13.51 2.84
C PHE A 36 -6.99 -14.85 3.51
N SER A 37 -7.80 -14.79 4.57
CA SER A 37 -8.31 -15.98 5.27
C SER A 37 -9.36 -16.74 4.47
N SER A 38 -9.30 -18.08 4.52
CA SER A 38 -10.23 -18.94 3.77
C SER A 38 -11.68 -18.66 4.12
N GLN A 39 -12.50 -18.45 3.10
CA GLN A 39 -13.94 -18.22 3.27
C GLN A 39 -14.67 -19.55 3.54
N PRO A 40 -15.76 -19.52 4.34
CA PRO A 40 -16.59 -20.70 4.55
C PRO A 40 -17.12 -21.25 3.22
N GLN A 41 -16.94 -22.55 2.98
CA GLN A 41 -17.35 -23.20 1.71
C GLN A 41 -18.85 -23.04 1.39
N SER A 42 -19.69 -22.82 2.40
CA SER A 42 -21.14 -22.59 2.23
C SER A 42 -21.49 -21.28 1.52
N LEU A 43 -20.56 -20.33 1.41
CA LEU A 43 -20.78 -19.00 0.82
C LEU A 43 -19.91 -18.72 -0.42
N ALA A 44 -18.98 -19.63 -0.74
CA ALA A 44 -17.88 -19.38 -1.67
C ALA A 44 -18.28 -18.87 -3.07
N ASN A 45 -19.43 -19.26 -3.62
CA ASN A 45 -19.77 -18.86 -5.00
C ASN A 45 -20.37 -17.46 -5.14
N ASN A 46 -20.69 -16.77 -4.02
CA ASN A 46 -21.35 -15.46 -4.08
C ASN A 46 -20.89 -14.46 -3.02
N THR A 47 -19.78 -14.74 -2.33
CA THR A 47 -19.19 -13.82 -1.34
C THR A 47 -18.35 -12.76 -2.04
N LEU A 48 -18.56 -11.51 -1.63
CA LEU A 48 -17.67 -10.39 -1.87
C LEU A 48 -16.78 -10.21 -0.64
N VAL A 49 -15.48 -10.06 -0.84
CA VAL A 49 -14.53 -9.72 0.21
C VAL A 49 -14.17 -8.25 0.08
N LEU A 50 -14.55 -7.44 1.05
CA LEU A 50 -14.08 -6.08 1.24
C LEU A 50 -12.76 -6.13 2.00
N LEU A 51 -11.67 -5.84 1.32
CA LEU A 51 -10.34 -5.76 1.90
C LEU A 51 -9.97 -4.28 2.11
N LEU A 52 -9.91 -3.87 3.38
CA LEU A 52 -9.41 -2.57 3.80
C LEU A 52 -7.89 -2.65 3.99
N ILE A 53 -7.14 -2.00 3.10
CA ILE A 53 -5.68 -1.95 3.12
C ILE A 53 -5.25 -0.57 3.60
N THR A 54 -4.50 -0.49 4.69
CA THR A 54 -4.02 0.78 5.24
C THR A 54 -2.50 0.83 5.28
N ASN A 55 -1.95 2.03 5.40
CA ASN A 55 -0.55 2.22 5.72
C ASN A 55 -0.26 2.13 7.23
N ASP A 56 -1.08 1.44 8.04
CA ASP A 56 -0.79 1.25 9.47
C ASP A 56 0.43 0.35 9.70
N ASP A 57 1.02 0.41 10.90
CA ASP A 57 2.12 -0.49 11.27
C ASP A 57 1.62 -1.96 11.20
N PRO A 58 2.22 -2.80 10.33
CA PRO A 58 1.76 -4.18 10.16
C PRO A 58 1.90 -5.03 11.43
N PHE A 59 2.72 -4.60 12.40
CA PHE A 59 2.95 -5.33 13.65
C PHE A 59 2.16 -4.80 14.84
N ASP A 60 1.47 -3.66 14.70
CA ASP A 60 0.61 -3.06 15.73
C ASP A 60 -0.86 -3.17 15.30
N VAL A 61 -1.36 -4.41 15.28
CA VAL A 61 -2.66 -4.72 14.66
C VAL A 61 -3.80 -4.43 15.61
N VAL A 62 -4.40 -3.25 15.46
CA VAL A 62 -5.76 -2.96 15.91
C VAL A 62 -6.72 -3.36 14.78
N PRO A 63 -7.70 -4.27 14.98
CA PRO A 63 -8.64 -4.66 13.93
C PRO A 63 -9.32 -3.43 13.29
N GLY A 64 -9.24 -3.33 11.96
CA GLY A 64 -9.75 -2.19 11.19
C GLY A 64 -8.88 -0.93 11.22
N GLY A 65 -8.02 -0.75 12.23
CA GLY A 65 -7.21 0.45 12.39
C GLY A 65 -8.05 1.74 12.47
N TRP A 66 -7.43 2.88 12.15
CA TRP A 66 -8.13 4.17 12.13
C TRP A 66 -9.24 4.23 11.06
N ALA A 67 -9.06 3.50 9.95
CA ALA A 67 -10.00 3.52 8.84
C ALA A 67 -11.22 2.61 9.09
N GLY A 68 -11.07 1.59 9.94
CA GLY A 68 -12.12 0.65 10.28
C GLY A 68 -13.28 1.34 10.99
N GLU A 69 -12.99 2.23 11.95
CA GLU A 69 -13.99 3.03 12.67
C GLU A 69 -14.82 3.89 11.70
N LEU A 70 -14.17 4.47 10.68
CA LEU A 70 -14.81 5.31 9.67
C LEU A 70 -15.63 4.50 8.65
N MET A 71 -15.34 3.21 8.50
CA MET A 71 -16.03 2.31 7.59
C MET A 71 -17.24 1.60 8.22
N GLU A 72 -17.38 1.62 9.56
CA GLU A 72 -18.47 0.90 10.24
C GLU A 72 -19.86 1.38 9.79
N GLU A 73 -20.07 2.70 9.76
CA GLU A 73 -21.35 3.30 9.37
C GLU A 73 -21.66 3.05 7.88
N PRO A 74 -20.76 3.33 6.91
CA PRO A 74 -20.98 2.99 5.51
C PRO A 74 -21.32 1.51 5.28
N ILE A 75 -20.59 0.58 5.93
CA ILE A 75 -20.83 -0.86 5.79
C ILE A 75 -22.21 -1.24 6.35
N ALA A 76 -22.56 -0.71 7.53
CA ALA A 76 -23.84 -0.98 8.17
C ALA A 76 -25.00 -0.45 7.32
N GLU A 77 -24.91 0.78 6.82
CA GLU A 77 -25.95 1.39 5.99
C GLU A 77 -26.13 0.67 4.66
N VAL A 78 -25.05 0.35 3.93
CA VAL A 78 -25.15 -0.40 2.67
C VAL A 78 -25.75 -1.79 2.91
N SER A 79 -25.37 -2.46 4.00
CA SER A 79 -25.93 -3.77 4.37
C SER A 79 -27.42 -3.71 4.71
N GLN A 80 -27.90 -2.59 5.26
CA GLN A 80 -29.33 -2.36 5.52
C GLN A 80 -30.10 -2.05 4.22
N GLN A 81 -29.51 -1.23 3.35
CA GLN A 81 -30.11 -0.87 2.05
C GLN A 81 -30.18 -2.08 1.11
N ARG A 82 -29.21 -2.99 1.18
CA ARG A 82 -29.10 -4.18 0.33
C ARG A 82 -29.13 -5.44 1.19
N ILE A 83 -30.33 -5.88 1.58
CA ILE A 83 -30.55 -7.05 2.47
C ILE A 83 -29.79 -8.29 2.01
N GLY A 84 -29.70 -8.53 0.70
CA GLY A 84 -28.97 -9.68 0.13
C GLY A 84 -27.45 -9.62 0.29
N LEU A 85 -26.87 -8.46 0.62
CA LEU A 85 -25.43 -8.27 0.79
C LEU A 85 -24.95 -8.69 2.18
N ARG A 86 -25.81 -8.59 3.20
CA ARG A 86 -25.45 -8.80 4.61
C ARG A 86 -24.75 -10.12 4.87
N ASP A 87 -25.20 -11.19 4.23
CA ASP A 87 -24.64 -12.55 4.39
C ASP A 87 -23.56 -12.88 3.34
N ARG A 88 -23.26 -11.94 2.43
CA ARG A 88 -22.36 -12.09 1.29
C ARG A 88 -21.13 -11.20 1.38
N LEU A 89 -21.09 -10.19 2.24
CA LEU A 89 -19.95 -9.29 2.38
C LEU A 89 -19.06 -9.71 3.56
N ALA A 90 -17.88 -10.22 3.27
CA ALA A 90 -16.83 -10.47 4.25
C ALA A 90 -15.89 -9.27 4.35
N THR A 91 -15.58 -8.82 5.56
CA THR A 91 -14.70 -7.67 5.81
C THR A 91 -13.36 -8.12 6.34
N GLN A 92 -12.28 -7.69 5.70
CA GLN A 92 -10.91 -8.05 6.05
C GLN A 92 -10.03 -6.81 6.14
N PHE A 93 -9.05 -6.84 7.04
CA PHE A 93 -8.15 -5.73 7.28
C PHE A 93 -6.69 -6.11 7.05
N LEU A 94 -5.96 -5.29 6.30
CA LEU A 94 -4.57 -5.52 5.91
C LEU A 94 -3.73 -4.26 6.17
N PRO A 95 -3.06 -4.15 7.33
CA PRO A 95 -2.12 -3.06 7.61
C PRO A 95 -0.78 -3.32 6.90
N THR A 96 -0.29 -2.36 6.11
CA THR A 96 0.93 -2.54 5.30
C THR A 96 1.87 -1.34 5.22
N GLY A 97 1.87 -0.51 6.26
CA GLY A 97 2.75 0.64 6.40
C GLY A 97 4.21 0.31 6.69
N ILE A 98 4.99 1.35 6.98
CA ILE A 98 6.33 1.20 7.50
C ILE A 98 6.23 0.98 9.01
N PRO A 99 6.84 -0.09 9.56
CA PRO A 99 6.73 -0.37 10.98
C PRO A 99 7.51 0.65 11.81
N SER A 100 7.01 0.89 13.02
CA SER A 100 7.57 1.79 14.03
C SER A 100 9.04 1.47 14.37
N SER A 101 9.44 0.20 14.26
CA SER A 101 10.82 -0.26 14.43
C SER A 101 11.80 0.31 13.40
N LEU A 102 11.31 0.79 12.25
CA LEU A 102 12.10 1.39 11.16
C LEU A 102 11.88 2.91 11.02
N THR A 103 11.09 3.51 11.91
CA THR A 103 10.79 4.95 11.93
C THR A 103 11.24 5.63 13.21
N ALA A 104 12.12 4.99 13.98
CA ALA A 104 12.55 5.38 15.33
C ALA A 104 11.39 5.52 16.32
N GLY A 105 10.35 4.69 16.20
CA GLY A 105 9.17 4.70 17.06
C GLY A 105 8.16 5.79 16.74
N GLU A 106 8.40 6.61 15.71
CA GLU A 106 7.51 7.69 15.31
C GLU A 106 6.39 7.17 14.38
N PRO A 107 5.15 7.68 14.50
CA PRO A 107 4.04 7.35 13.60
C PRO A 107 4.26 8.04 12.24
N ARG A 108 5.16 7.48 11.41
CA ARG A 108 5.56 8.08 10.13
C ARG A 108 4.74 7.65 8.94
N ASN A 109 3.73 6.81 9.15
CA ASN A 109 2.72 6.54 8.15
C ASN A 109 1.71 7.70 8.03
N LEU A 110 2.16 8.93 8.29
CA LEU A 110 1.37 10.15 8.20
C LEU A 110 1.70 10.88 6.88
N PRO A 111 0.68 11.36 6.15
CA PRO A 111 -0.75 11.22 6.46
C PRO A 111 -1.23 9.77 6.27
N PRO A 112 -2.23 9.33 7.06
CA PRO A 112 -2.74 7.98 6.96
C PRO A 112 -3.52 7.82 5.64
N ARG A 113 -3.36 6.66 5.01
CA ARG A 113 -3.91 6.31 3.70
C ARG A 113 -4.63 4.98 3.77
N ALA A 114 -5.70 4.87 3.00
CA ALA A 114 -6.51 3.67 2.90
C ALA A 114 -6.77 3.33 1.43
N VAL A 115 -6.90 2.05 1.15
CA VAL A 115 -7.36 1.50 -0.11
C VAL A 115 -8.44 0.49 0.23
N VAL A 116 -9.59 0.60 -0.44
CA VAL A 116 -10.66 -0.38 -0.33
C VAL A 116 -10.70 -1.16 -1.64
N ALA A 117 -10.47 -2.46 -1.54
CA ALA A 117 -10.57 -3.39 -2.66
C ALA A 117 -11.74 -4.34 -2.43
N ILE A 118 -12.58 -4.53 -3.45
CA ILE A 118 -13.61 -5.58 -3.44
C ILE A 118 -13.12 -6.74 -4.30
N CYS A 119 -13.14 -7.94 -3.73
CA CYS A 119 -12.74 -9.17 -4.41
C CYS A 119 -13.87 -10.20 -4.39
N ASN A 120 -13.77 -11.20 -5.25
CA ASN A 120 -14.53 -12.45 -5.05
C ASN A 120 -13.89 -13.33 -3.95
N SER A 121 -14.50 -14.49 -3.68
CA SER A 121 -14.02 -15.47 -2.71
C SER A 121 -12.64 -16.08 -2.99
N ASP A 122 -12.19 -16.06 -4.25
CA ASP A 122 -10.85 -16.50 -4.68
C ASP A 122 -9.79 -15.40 -4.62
N TYR A 123 -10.16 -14.22 -4.12
CA TYR A 123 -9.33 -13.00 -4.08
C TYR A 123 -8.99 -12.45 -5.46
N ARG A 124 -9.86 -12.67 -6.44
CA ARG A 124 -9.81 -11.97 -7.72
C ARG A 124 -10.34 -10.55 -7.53
N LEU A 125 -9.54 -9.56 -7.89
CA LEU A 125 -9.90 -8.15 -7.79
C LEU A 125 -11.10 -7.83 -8.72
N LEU A 126 -12.12 -7.17 -8.17
CA LEU A 126 -13.33 -6.75 -8.91
C LEU A 126 -13.41 -5.23 -9.00
N SER A 127 -13.23 -4.52 -7.88
CA SER A 127 -13.23 -3.05 -7.85
C SER A 127 -12.26 -2.52 -6.78
N LEU A 128 -11.92 -1.23 -6.90
CA LEU A 128 -10.87 -0.56 -6.14
C LEU A 128 -11.19 0.91 -5.97
N CYS A 129 -11.01 1.44 -4.76
CA CYS A 129 -10.85 2.87 -4.56
C CYS A 129 -9.67 3.17 -3.62
N VAL A 130 -9.10 4.37 -3.74
CA VAL A 130 -8.14 4.91 -2.77
C VAL A 130 -8.84 5.99 -1.96
N GLY A 131 -8.77 5.89 -0.64
CA GLY A 131 -9.53 6.70 0.30
C GLY A 131 -10.55 5.87 1.07
N ILE A 132 -11.33 6.54 1.91
CA ILE A 132 -12.42 5.93 2.68
C ILE A 132 -13.74 6.32 2.02
N PRO A 133 -14.47 5.37 1.43
CA PRO A 133 -15.75 5.66 0.80
C PRO A 133 -16.84 5.92 1.84
N GLU A 134 -17.65 6.96 1.58
CA GLU A 134 -18.94 7.14 2.25
C GLU A 134 -19.97 6.10 1.75
N THR A 135 -21.14 6.01 2.38
CA THR A 135 -22.18 5.02 2.06
C THR A 135 -22.50 4.92 0.56
N ASN A 136 -22.72 6.05 -0.11
CA ASN A 136 -23.04 6.06 -1.54
C ASN A 136 -21.87 5.59 -2.41
N GLU A 137 -20.65 5.97 -2.04
CA GLU A 137 -19.44 5.62 -2.75
C GLU A 137 -19.13 4.13 -2.58
N LEU A 138 -19.35 3.59 -1.38
CA LEU A 138 -19.22 2.16 -1.09
C LEU A 138 -20.28 1.34 -1.82
N SER A 139 -21.52 1.82 -1.88
CA SER A 139 -22.58 1.16 -2.65
C SER A 139 -22.22 1.09 -4.14
N ALA A 140 -21.75 2.19 -4.73
CA ALA A 140 -21.30 2.22 -6.12
C ALA A 140 -20.11 1.28 -6.36
N LEU A 141 -19.14 1.26 -5.43
CA LEU A 141 -17.97 0.37 -5.50
C LEU A 141 -18.37 -1.12 -5.49
N ILE A 142 -19.40 -1.48 -4.73
CA ILE A 142 -19.96 -2.84 -4.67
C ILE A 142 -20.75 -3.16 -5.94
N GLU A 143 -21.52 -2.22 -6.48
CA GLU A 143 -22.24 -2.40 -7.74
C GLU A 143 -21.29 -2.66 -8.91
N ASP A 144 -20.20 -1.88 -9.00
CA ASP A 144 -19.13 -2.11 -9.97
C ASP A 144 -18.49 -3.50 -9.80
N ALA A 145 -18.31 -3.95 -8.55
CA ALA A 145 -17.74 -5.27 -8.28
C ALA A 145 -18.68 -6.41 -8.71
N GLU A 146 -19.97 -6.32 -8.42
CA GLU A 146 -20.99 -7.30 -8.84
C GLU A 146 -21.12 -7.34 -10.37
N GLU A 147 -20.99 -6.19 -11.03
CA GLU A 147 -20.95 -6.10 -12.49
C GLU A 147 -19.74 -6.83 -13.07
N VAL A 148 -18.53 -6.54 -12.58
CA VAL A 148 -17.29 -7.20 -13.02
C VAL A 148 -17.39 -8.71 -12.80
N GLN A 149 -17.93 -9.14 -11.64
CA GLN A 149 -18.15 -10.55 -11.34
C GLN A 149 -19.13 -11.20 -12.33
N THR A 150 -20.17 -10.47 -12.73
CA THR A 150 -21.14 -10.95 -13.73
C THR A 150 -20.49 -11.10 -15.10
N LEU A 151 -19.70 -10.10 -15.54
CA LEU A 151 -18.97 -10.15 -16.81
C LEU A 151 -17.96 -11.30 -16.85
N MET A 152 -17.27 -11.57 -15.74
CA MET A 152 -16.36 -12.72 -15.60
C MET A 152 -17.08 -14.08 -15.68
N GLY A 153 -18.37 -14.13 -15.35
CA GLY A 153 -19.19 -15.35 -15.42
C GLY A 153 -19.72 -15.68 -16.81
N ILE A 154 -19.60 -14.76 -17.77
CA ILE A 154 -20.01 -14.96 -19.16
C ILE A 154 -18.89 -15.74 -19.86
N PRO A 155 -19.18 -16.94 -20.44
CA PRO A 155 -18.18 -17.65 -21.22
C PRO A 155 -17.73 -16.79 -22.40
N ASN A 156 -16.46 -16.43 -22.43
CA ASN A 156 -15.88 -15.66 -23.52
C ASN A 156 -14.65 -16.36 -24.08
N ASP A 157 -14.62 -16.47 -25.41
CA ASP A 157 -13.51 -17.08 -26.15
C ASP A 157 -12.29 -16.15 -26.23
N ASP A 158 -12.48 -14.85 -25.99
CA ASP A 158 -11.44 -13.82 -25.99
C ASP A 158 -11.24 -13.20 -24.59
N PRO A 159 -10.09 -13.43 -23.93
CA PRO A 159 -9.80 -12.85 -22.61
C PRO A 159 -9.69 -11.32 -22.62
N SER A 160 -9.54 -10.69 -23.78
CA SER A 160 -9.47 -9.22 -23.94
C SER A 160 -10.84 -8.56 -23.87
N GLU A 161 -11.92 -9.31 -24.06
CA GLU A 161 -13.27 -8.76 -24.11
C GLU A 161 -13.67 -8.14 -22.78
N LEU A 162 -13.35 -8.79 -21.66
CA LEU A 162 -13.55 -8.22 -20.32
C LEU A 162 -12.82 -6.87 -20.18
N ILE A 163 -11.57 -6.80 -20.67
CA ILE A 163 -10.77 -5.56 -20.59
C ILE A 163 -11.46 -4.45 -21.40
N ARG A 164 -11.95 -4.74 -22.61
CA ARG A 164 -12.64 -3.75 -23.46
C ARG A 164 -13.94 -3.25 -22.85
N GLU A 165 -14.80 -4.16 -22.40
CA GLU A 165 -16.08 -3.82 -21.77
C GLU A 165 -15.87 -2.92 -20.53
N LEU A 166 -14.91 -3.28 -19.67
CA LEU A 166 -14.56 -2.45 -18.52
C LEU A 166 -13.94 -1.11 -18.93
N ALA A 167 -13.08 -1.09 -19.95
CA ALA A 167 -12.42 0.11 -20.43
C ALA A 167 -13.41 1.12 -21.02
N GLU A 168 -14.41 0.66 -21.76
CA GLU A 168 -15.48 1.50 -22.31
C GLU A 168 -16.27 2.18 -21.19
N ARG A 169 -16.68 1.42 -20.16
CA ARG A 169 -17.40 1.96 -19.00
C ARG A 169 -16.56 2.93 -18.18
N SER A 170 -15.31 2.58 -17.91
CA SER A 170 -14.38 3.47 -17.19
C SER A 170 -14.11 4.77 -17.96
N ALA A 171 -14.06 4.71 -19.30
CA ALA A 171 -13.85 5.90 -20.12
C ALA A 171 -14.99 6.93 -19.96
N GLU A 172 -16.23 6.50 -19.70
CA GLU A 172 -17.35 7.41 -19.46
C GLU A 172 -17.23 8.22 -18.17
N ARG A 173 -16.47 7.71 -17.19
CA ARG A 173 -16.33 8.29 -15.83
C ARG A 173 -15.14 9.24 -15.71
N VAL A 174 -14.19 9.16 -16.64
CA VAL A 174 -12.94 9.92 -16.59
C VAL A 174 -12.85 11.00 -17.66
N GLY A 175 -12.04 12.03 -17.41
CA GLY A 175 -11.80 13.09 -18.38
C GLY A 175 -11.07 12.60 -19.64
N ARG A 176 -11.20 13.35 -20.74
CA ARG A 176 -10.64 13.03 -22.08
C ARG A 176 -9.19 12.53 -22.09
N ARG A 177 -8.33 13.08 -21.22
CA ARG A 177 -6.91 12.69 -21.14
C ARG A 177 -6.74 11.27 -20.60
N TRP A 178 -7.51 10.89 -19.58
CA TRP A 178 -7.53 9.53 -19.03
C TRP A 178 -8.11 8.54 -20.02
N GLN A 179 -9.18 8.91 -20.74
CA GLN A 179 -9.76 8.08 -21.82
C GLN A 179 -8.70 7.68 -22.85
N GLN A 180 -7.85 8.63 -23.27
CA GLN A 180 -6.76 8.36 -24.21
C GLN A 180 -5.71 7.41 -23.62
N TRP A 181 -5.39 7.54 -22.33
CA TRP A 181 -4.44 6.65 -21.67
C TRP A 181 -4.99 5.24 -21.48
N ILE A 182 -6.28 5.10 -21.13
CA ILE A 182 -6.98 3.81 -21.08
C ILE A 182 -6.91 3.15 -22.46
N ALA A 183 -7.37 3.83 -23.52
CA ALA A 183 -7.39 3.28 -24.86
C ALA A 183 -6.00 2.84 -25.36
N GLN A 184 -4.97 3.62 -25.05
CA GLN A 184 -3.59 3.24 -25.38
C GLN A 184 -3.14 2.03 -24.55
N ALA A 185 -3.45 1.97 -23.25
CA ALA A 185 -3.08 0.84 -22.40
C ALA A 185 -3.78 -0.47 -22.81
N VAL A 186 -5.06 -0.39 -23.22
CA VAL A 186 -5.79 -1.54 -23.77
C VAL A 186 -5.11 -2.05 -25.03
N THR A 187 -4.84 -1.16 -25.99
CA THR A 187 -4.10 -1.48 -27.22
C THR A 187 -2.73 -2.09 -26.92
N ASP A 188 -1.99 -1.52 -25.96
CA ASP A 188 -0.66 -2.01 -25.56
C ASP A 188 -0.76 -3.43 -24.96
N ILE A 189 -1.78 -3.71 -24.15
CA ILE A 189 -1.99 -5.05 -23.59
C ILE A 189 -2.35 -6.03 -24.70
N GLU A 190 -3.34 -5.72 -25.54
CA GLU A 190 -3.79 -6.57 -26.66
C GLU A 190 -2.62 -6.96 -27.58
N ASN A 191 -1.68 -6.05 -27.82
CA ASN A 191 -0.51 -6.32 -28.65
C ASN A 191 0.59 -7.15 -27.94
N ASN A 192 0.63 -7.17 -26.61
CA ASN A 192 1.68 -7.80 -25.80
C ASN A 192 1.20 -8.99 -24.95
N GLN A 193 -0.03 -9.48 -25.14
CA GLN A 193 -0.67 -10.46 -24.23
C GLN A 193 0.06 -11.80 -24.05
N ALA A 194 0.94 -12.19 -24.97
CA ALA A 194 1.49 -13.54 -24.98
C ALA A 194 2.55 -13.80 -23.89
N ASP A 195 3.35 -12.79 -23.48
CA ASP A 195 4.59 -13.03 -22.72
C ASP A 195 4.78 -12.16 -21.47
N GLU A 196 3.90 -11.18 -21.20
CA GLU A 196 4.08 -10.29 -20.04
C GLU A 196 3.53 -10.89 -18.74
N ALA A 197 4.39 -11.01 -17.73
CA ALA A 197 3.97 -11.38 -16.39
C ALA A 197 3.03 -10.32 -15.80
N VAL A 198 1.95 -10.76 -15.14
CA VAL A 198 0.93 -9.87 -14.53
C VAL A 198 1.56 -8.86 -13.56
N ALA A 199 2.60 -9.25 -12.83
CA ALA A 199 3.33 -8.37 -11.93
C ALA A 199 4.01 -7.20 -12.66
N ASP A 200 4.68 -7.47 -13.78
CA ASP A 200 5.36 -6.45 -14.59
C ASP A 200 4.34 -5.50 -15.24
N ARG A 201 3.20 -6.05 -15.65
CA ARG A 201 2.07 -5.27 -16.17
C ARG A 201 1.57 -4.27 -15.13
N ILE A 202 1.31 -4.72 -13.90
CA ILE A 202 0.84 -3.86 -12.80
C ILE A 202 1.87 -2.77 -12.49
N ASP A 203 3.16 -3.12 -12.44
CA ASP A 203 4.23 -2.15 -12.20
C ASP A 203 4.30 -1.07 -13.28
N ARG A 204 4.26 -1.47 -14.55
CA ARG A 204 4.29 -0.53 -15.68
C ARG A 204 3.07 0.39 -15.68
N LEU A 205 1.88 -0.16 -15.49
CA LEU A 205 0.63 0.62 -15.44
C LEU A 205 0.63 1.57 -14.24
N GLY A 206 1.01 1.07 -13.06
CA GLY A 206 1.16 1.86 -11.85
C GLY A 206 2.07 3.06 -12.06
N GLN A 207 3.27 2.86 -12.63
CA GLN A 207 4.19 3.96 -12.93
C GLN A 207 3.62 4.98 -13.93
N ARG A 208 2.99 4.49 -15.01
CA ARG A 208 2.42 5.35 -16.06
C ARG A 208 1.29 6.22 -15.53
N PHE A 209 0.32 5.60 -14.84
CA PHE A 209 -0.83 6.33 -14.31
C PHE A 209 -0.50 7.14 -13.07
N GLU A 210 0.50 6.75 -12.27
CA GLU A 210 0.97 7.56 -11.14
C GLU A 210 1.53 8.91 -11.62
N GLN A 211 2.35 8.93 -12.66
CA GLN A 211 2.88 10.19 -13.20
C GLN A 211 1.78 11.11 -13.73
N ALA A 212 0.80 10.52 -14.41
CA ALA A 212 -0.40 11.20 -14.88
C ALA A 212 -1.21 11.81 -13.73
N TYR A 213 -1.48 11.00 -12.71
CA TYR A 213 -2.17 11.40 -11.49
C TYR A 213 -1.45 12.55 -10.78
N LEU A 214 -0.15 12.42 -10.53
CA LEU A 214 0.64 13.45 -9.85
C LEU A 214 0.66 14.77 -10.64
N ALA A 215 0.72 14.70 -11.97
CA ALA A 215 0.65 15.90 -12.80
C ALA A 215 -0.72 16.60 -12.68
N GLU A 216 -1.81 15.85 -12.66
CA GLU A 216 -3.15 16.39 -12.46
C GLU A 216 -3.36 16.92 -11.04
N ALA A 217 -2.95 16.17 -10.01
CA ALA A 217 -3.07 16.58 -8.62
C ALA A 217 -2.33 17.91 -8.36
N ARG A 218 -1.15 18.10 -8.96
CA ARG A 218 -0.43 19.38 -8.91
C ARG A 218 -1.22 20.53 -9.51
N LEU A 219 -1.89 20.31 -10.64
CA LEU A 219 -2.71 21.34 -11.30
C LEU A 219 -4.01 21.60 -10.52
N ARG A 220 -4.70 20.55 -10.06
CA ARG A 220 -5.99 20.63 -9.36
C ARG A 220 -5.87 21.24 -7.97
N PHE A 221 -4.81 20.91 -7.23
CA PHE A 221 -4.63 21.28 -5.83
C PHE A 221 -3.51 22.29 -5.58
N GLY A 222 -2.78 22.71 -6.62
CA GLY A 222 -1.72 23.71 -6.53
C GLY A 222 -0.49 23.21 -5.77
N LEU A 223 -0.07 21.96 -6.00
CA LEU A 223 1.06 21.33 -5.31
C LEU A 223 2.36 21.69 -6.05
N SER A 224 3.29 22.37 -5.38
CA SER A 224 4.57 22.83 -5.94
C SER A 224 5.80 22.37 -5.15
N ASP A 225 5.67 22.16 -3.84
CA ASP A 225 6.78 21.93 -2.93
C ASP A 225 6.84 20.48 -2.41
N PRO A 226 8.00 19.99 -1.92
CA PRO A 226 8.08 18.65 -1.32
C PRO A 226 7.16 18.44 -0.12
N GLU A 227 6.81 19.51 0.61
CA GLU A 227 5.87 19.46 1.73
C GLU A 227 4.42 19.20 1.25
N ASP A 228 4.11 19.49 -0.01
CA ASP A 228 2.80 19.24 -0.60
C ASP A 228 2.50 17.76 -0.80
N TYR A 229 3.49 16.85 -0.73
CA TYR A 229 3.23 15.41 -0.72
C TYR A 229 2.49 14.97 0.56
N THR A 230 2.75 15.63 1.68
CA THR A 230 1.99 15.43 2.92
C THR A 230 0.55 15.91 2.74
N ARG A 231 0.35 17.05 2.08
CA ARG A 231 -0.99 17.55 1.75
C ARG A 231 -1.73 16.64 0.79
N LEU A 232 -1.04 16.09 -0.21
CA LEU A 232 -1.61 15.15 -1.16
C LEU A 232 -2.14 13.90 -0.46
N GLY A 233 -1.37 13.32 0.47
CA GLY A 233 -1.83 12.14 1.19
C GLY A 233 -3.03 12.39 2.10
N LEU A 234 -3.24 13.61 2.61
CA LEU A 234 -4.49 13.99 3.29
C LEU A 234 -5.66 14.06 2.30
N LEU A 235 -5.45 14.64 1.12
CA LEU A 235 -6.47 14.69 0.07
C LEU A 235 -6.85 13.28 -0.43
N GLU A 236 -5.88 12.36 -0.51
CA GLU A 236 -6.08 10.97 -0.89
C GLU A 236 -6.94 10.16 0.09
N GLN A 237 -7.27 10.71 1.27
CA GLN A 237 -8.28 10.10 2.15
C GLN A 237 -9.69 10.20 1.57
N HIS A 238 -9.96 11.19 0.71
CA HIS A 238 -11.22 11.30 -0.02
C HIS A 238 -11.11 10.57 -1.36
N VAL A 239 -12.06 9.67 -1.61
CA VAL A 239 -12.08 8.83 -2.83
C VAL A 239 -12.00 9.61 -4.14
N SER A 240 -12.61 10.80 -4.20
CA SER A 240 -12.64 11.65 -5.40
C SER A 240 -11.26 12.19 -5.84
N THR A 241 -10.25 12.09 -4.97
CA THR A 241 -8.90 12.58 -5.25
C THR A 241 -8.19 11.68 -6.25
N ARG A 242 -8.21 10.36 -6.06
CA ARG A 242 -7.52 9.37 -6.91
C ARG A 242 -8.50 8.52 -7.74
N GLN A 243 -9.80 8.84 -7.73
CA GLN A 243 -10.82 8.15 -8.53
C GLN A 243 -10.44 7.98 -10.01
N PRO A 244 -9.95 9.02 -10.75
CA PRO A 244 -9.60 8.84 -12.15
C PRO A 244 -8.51 7.80 -12.39
N TRP A 245 -7.58 7.67 -11.43
CA TRP A 245 -6.53 6.65 -11.47
C TRP A 245 -7.13 5.26 -11.22
N CYS A 246 -8.05 5.12 -10.26
CA CYS A 246 -8.73 3.85 -9.97
C CYS A 246 -9.56 3.37 -11.17
N ASP A 247 -10.39 4.26 -11.72
CA ASP A 247 -11.23 3.99 -12.88
C ASP A 247 -10.39 3.59 -14.11
N SER A 248 -9.21 4.19 -14.26
CA SER A 248 -8.30 3.86 -15.37
C SER A 248 -7.50 2.57 -15.16
N MET A 249 -7.24 2.20 -13.91
CA MET A 249 -6.50 0.98 -13.56
C MET A 249 -7.38 -0.26 -13.66
N ILE A 250 -8.60 -0.22 -13.12
CA ILE A 250 -9.50 -1.38 -12.96
C ILE A 250 -9.67 -2.21 -14.23
N PRO A 251 -9.94 -1.64 -15.42
CA PRO A 251 -10.10 -2.43 -16.65
C PRO A 251 -8.91 -3.34 -16.98
N LEU A 252 -7.72 -2.97 -16.50
CA LEU A 252 -6.44 -3.60 -16.83
C LEU A 252 -5.96 -4.57 -15.75
N ILE A 253 -6.54 -4.50 -14.54
CA ILE A 253 -6.14 -5.29 -13.37
C ILE A 253 -7.29 -6.08 -12.74
N ALA A 254 -8.54 -5.92 -13.21
CA ALA A 254 -9.64 -6.78 -12.82
C ALA A 254 -9.29 -8.26 -13.08
N ASN A 255 -9.85 -9.15 -12.27
CA ASN A 255 -9.57 -10.59 -12.28
C ASN A 255 -8.10 -10.99 -11.95
N THR A 256 -7.27 -10.06 -11.48
CA THR A 256 -5.93 -10.41 -10.96
C THR A 256 -6.03 -11.00 -9.56
N ASP A 257 -5.14 -11.95 -9.23
CA ASP A 257 -5.05 -12.49 -7.86
C ASP A 257 -4.44 -11.43 -6.94
N LEU A 258 -5.28 -10.82 -6.10
CA LEU A 258 -4.86 -9.74 -5.23
C LEU A 258 -3.86 -10.25 -4.18
N ARG A 259 -3.93 -11.51 -3.74
CA ARG A 259 -2.96 -12.08 -2.77
C ARG A 259 -1.53 -12.02 -3.29
N GLN A 260 -1.36 -12.29 -4.58
CA GLN A 260 -0.05 -12.33 -5.21
C GLN A 260 0.45 -10.92 -5.60
N HIS A 261 -0.47 -10.00 -5.90
CA HIS A 261 -0.10 -8.77 -6.59
C HIS A 261 -0.42 -7.46 -5.83
N TYR A 262 -1.07 -7.51 -4.67
CA TYR A 262 -1.41 -6.29 -3.92
C TYR A 262 -0.18 -5.42 -3.64
N ARG A 263 1.00 -6.02 -3.39
CA ARG A 263 2.21 -5.26 -3.10
C ARG A 263 2.59 -4.29 -4.22
N LYS A 264 2.49 -4.75 -5.48
CA LYS A 264 2.76 -3.95 -6.67
C LYS A 264 1.69 -2.90 -6.92
N LEU A 265 0.43 -3.23 -6.62
CA LEU A 265 -0.70 -2.31 -6.75
C LEU A 265 -0.65 -1.16 -5.72
N ILE A 266 -0.26 -1.46 -4.48
CA ILE A 266 -0.26 -0.51 -3.36
C ILE A 266 1.01 0.35 -3.33
N GLN A 267 2.15 -0.19 -3.76
CA GLN A 267 3.43 0.54 -3.79
C GLN A 267 3.36 1.95 -4.42
N PRO A 268 2.76 2.19 -5.61
CA PRO A 268 2.67 3.53 -6.18
C PRO A 268 1.82 4.48 -5.32
N ILE A 269 0.82 3.95 -4.60
CA ILE A 269 -0.05 4.74 -3.73
C ILE A 269 0.68 5.11 -2.44
N TRP A 270 1.46 4.20 -1.85
CA TRP A 270 2.20 4.46 -0.60
C TRP A 270 3.51 5.22 -0.86
N GLY A 271 4.06 5.14 -2.08
CA GLY A 271 5.38 5.66 -2.43
C GLY A 271 6.54 4.77 -1.96
N HIS A 272 6.24 3.66 -1.29
CA HIS A 272 7.20 2.65 -0.85
C HIS A 272 6.60 1.24 -0.97
N PRO A 273 7.42 0.18 -1.04
CA PRO A 273 6.92 -1.19 -0.99
C PRO A 273 6.16 -1.43 0.34
N PRO A 274 4.97 -2.01 0.32
CA PRO A 274 4.24 -2.35 1.54
C PRO A 274 4.92 -3.47 2.33
N VAL A 275 4.80 -3.42 3.66
CA VAL A 275 5.34 -4.46 4.57
C VAL A 275 4.20 -5.29 5.13
N ASP A 276 4.39 -6.59 5.26
CA ASP A 276 3.42 -7.56 5.72
C ASP A 276 4.00 -8.39 6.85
N ALA A 277 3.27 -8.46 7.97
CA ALA A 277 3.71 -9.21 9.14
C ALA A 277 3.75 -10.73 8.93
N ALA A 278 3.02 -11.24 7.93
CA ALA A 278 2.95 -12.67 7.62
C ALA A 278 3.99 -13.14 6.58
N ALA A 279 4.79 -12.24 6.02
CA ALA A 279 5.78 -12.61 5.01
C ALA A 279 6.93 -13.44 5.62
N ASP A 280 7.52 -14.31 4.80
CA ASP A 280 8.67 -15.12 5.19
C ASP A 280 9.99 -14.39 4.87
N ALA A 281 10.89 -14.36 5.85
CA ALA A 281 12.28 -13.90 5.71
C ALA A 281 13.26 -14.82 6.45
N SER A 282 12.90 -16.09 6.64
CA SER A 282 13.66 -17.06 7.43
C SER A 282 15.10 -17.19 6.95
N GLU A 283 15.32 -17.24 5.63
CA GLU A 283 16.67 -17.35 5.05
C GLU A 283 17.59 -16.18 5.45
N LEU A 284 17.09 -14.94 5.40
CA LEU A 284 17.84 -13.77 5.82
C LEU A 284 18.07 -13.75 7.33
N ILE A 285 17.05 -14.14 8.11
CA ILE A 285 17.13 -14.20 9.57
C ILE A 285 18.19 -15.22 10.00
N ASP A 286 18.21 -16.40 9.41
CA ASP A 286 19.20 -17.45 9.66
C ASP A 286 20.61 -17.02 9.23
N TRP A 287 20.71 -16.35 8.07
CA TRP A 287 21.96 -15.77 7.60
C TRP A 287 22.51 -14.73 8.59
N ALA A 288 21.66 -13.81 9.07
CA ALA A 288 22.05 -12.79 10.03
C ALA A 288 22.43 -13.39 11.39
N ALA A 289 21.63 -14.34 11.89
CA ALA A 289 21.92 -15.06 13.14
C ALA A 289 23.29 -15.75 13.10
N THR A 290 23.60 -16.42 11.97
CA THR A 290 24.91 -17.05 11.77
C THR A 290 26.06 -16.04 11.91
N HIS A 291 25.92 -14.84 11.33
CA HIS A 291 26.96 -13.81 11.41
C HIS A 291 27.05 -13.18 12.81
N ILE A 292 25.93 -13.07 13.53
CA ILE A 292 25.89 -12.61 14.93
C ILE A 292 26.57 -13.63 15.84
N ASP A 293 26.26 -14.92 15.72
CA ASP A 293 26.84 -16.00 16.53
C ASP A 293 28.35 -16.16 16.30
N GLN A 294 28.78 -16.06 15.04
CA GLN A 294 30.20 -16.05 14.69
C GLN A 294 30.92 -14.87 15.33
N ALA A 295 30.35 -13.68 15.23
CA ALA A 295 30.95 -12.48 15.78
C ALA A 295 30.94 -12.46 17.32
N ALA A 296 29.96 -13.10 17.96
CA ALA A 296 29.95 -13.34 19.41
C ALA A 296 31.08 -14.28 19.83
N THR A 297 31.34 -15.33 19.05
CA THR A 297 32.42 -16.30 19.29
C THR A 297 33.80 -15.66 19.10
N GLU A 298 33.97 -14.85 18.05
CA GLU A 298 35.22 -14.17 17.72
C GLU A 298 35.41 -12.85 18.49
N LYS A 299 34.41 -12.45 19.30
CA LYS A 299 34.29 -11.15 20.00
C LYS A 299 34.44 -9.92 19.09
N GLN A 300 34.33 -10.11 17.78
CA GLN A 300 34.51 -9.11 16.73
C GLN A 300 33.76 -9.59 15.48
N GLY A 301 33.11 -8.67 14.77
CA GLY A 301 32.51 -8.97 13.48
C GLY A 301 31.46 -7.93 13.09
N THR A 302 31.54 -7.46 11.85
CA THR A 302 30.55 -6.56 11.25
C THR A 302 30.05 -7.17 9.96
N PHE A 303 28.74 -7.11 9.75
CA PHE A 303 28.13 -7.35 8.45
C PHE A 303 27.30 -6.13 8.04
N VAL A 304 27.03 -6.03 6.75
CA VAL A 304 26.36 -4.90 6.13
C VAL A 304 25.07 -5.35 5.47
N LEU A 305 24.01 -4.57 5.64
CA LEU A 305 22.79 -4.66 4.87
C LEU A 305 22.71 -3.46 3.93
N SER A 306 22.59 -3.72 2.64
CA SER A 306 22.43 -2.68 1.61
C SER A 306 20.94 -2.54 1.30
N LEU A 307 20.35 -1.36 1.51
CA LEU A 307 18.91 -1.18 1.28
C LEU A 307 18.61 -0.95 -0.21
N GLN A 308 17.62 -1.68 -0.72
CA GLN A 308 17.03 -1.40 -2.03
C GLN A 308 16.31 -0.06 -2.01
N SER A 309 16.62 0.80 -2.99
CA SER A 309 15.92 2.08 -3.16
C SER A 309 14.52 1.83 -3.73
N PRO A 310 13.45 2.40 -3.15
CA PRO A 310 12.12 2.37 -3.77
C PRO A 310 12.17 2.96 -5.19
N ILE A 311 11.42 2.36 -6.11
CA ILE A 311 11.35 2.79 -7.52
C ILE A 311 10.95 4.26 -7.66
N ALA A 312 10.03 4.75 -6.81
CA ALA A 312 9.63 6.16 -6.77
C ALA A 312 10.82 7.09 -6.45
N ASN A 313 11.72 6.65 -5.56
CA ASN A 313 12.91 7.39 -5.17
C ASN A 313 14.05 7.31 -6.18
N ALA A 314 14.07 6.33 -7.08
CA ALA A 314 15.04 6.30 -8.17
C ALA A 314 14.85 7.50 -9.14
N MET A 315 13.60 7.94 -9.35
CA MET A 315 13.30 9.13 -10.15
C MET A 315 13.63 10.44 -9.40
N THR A 316 13.39 10.52 -8.09
CA THR A 316 13.75 11.68 -7.27
C THR A 316 15.25 11.75 -6.96
N GLN A 317 15.95 10.63 -6.88
CA GLN A 317 17.42 10.58 -6.72
C GLN A 317 18.12 11.13 -7.97
N LYS A 318 17.59 10.90 -9.17
CA LYS A 318 18.08 11.60 -10.36
C LYS A 318 17.90 13.12 -10.22
N ARG A 319 16.74 13.61 -9.75
CA ARG A 319 16.51 15.05 -9.51
C ARG A 319 17.35 15.67 -8.39
N GLY A 320 17.62 14.94 -7.30
CA GLY A 320 18.51 15.39 -6.21
C GLY A 320 19.99 15.38 -6.60
N GLN A 321 20.36 14.54 -7.58
CA GLN A 321 21.67 14.57 -8.22
C GLN A 321 21.77 15.69 -9.28
N ASP A 322 20.67 16.14 -9.85
CA ASP A 322 20.66 17.19 -10.89
C ASP A 322 20.60 18.63 -10.36
N GLN A 323 20.42 18.85 -9.04
CA GLN A 323 20.44 20.19 -8.44
C GLN A 323 21.73 20.49 -7.66
N ALA A 324 22.85 20.62 -8.39
CA ALA A 324 23.95 21.53 -8.03
C ALA A 324 24.87 21.71 -9.25
N ASN A 325 24.98 22.94 -9.76
CA ASN A 325 25.86 23.35 -10.88
C ASN A 325 27.36 23.29 -10.55
N ASP A 326 27.85 22.22 -9.91
CA ASP A 326 29.21 22.11 -9.41
C ASP A 326 29.78 20.70 -9.72
N ALA A 327 29.97 20.41 -11.00
CA ALA A 327 30.45 19.12 -11.53
C ALA A 327 31.75 18.62 -10.84
N GLY A 328 32.58 19.53 -10.32
CA GLY A 328 33.78 19.19 -9.56
C GLY A 328 33.53 18.65 -8.14
N LYS A 329 32.47 19.12 -7.46
CA LYS A 329 32.09 18.63 -6.12
C LYS A 329 31.31 17.32 -6.21
N GLN A 330 30.42 17.20 -7.20
CA GLN A 330 29.70 15.95 -7.47
C GLN A 330 30.68 14.79 -7.73
N ASN A 331 31.69 14.99 -8.57
CA ASN A 331 32.73 13.98 -8.81
C ASN A 331 33.51 13.54 -7.56
N ARG A 332 33.68 14.42 -6.55
CA ARG A 332 34.33 14.05 -5.28
C ARG A 332 33.40 13.27 -4.36
N VAL A 333 32.12 13.67 -4.28
CA VAL A 333 31.10 12.98 -3.48
C VAL A 333 30.83 11.58 -4.03
N THR A 334 30.69 11.44 -5.36
CA THR A 334 30.54 10.14 -6.01
C THR A 334 31.73 9.23 -5.71
N LYS A 335 32.96 9.71 -5.93
CA LYS A 335 34.17 8.94 -5.60
C LYS A 335 34.27 8.56 -4.11
N ALA A 336 33.75 9.38 -3.21
CA ALA A 336 33.75 9.07 -1.78
C ALA A 336 32.73 7.98 -1.44
N TRP A 337 31.56 7.99 -2.08
CA TRP A 337 30.58 6.90 -1.97
C TRP A 337 31.08 5.60 -2.64
N ASP A 338 31.82 5.69 -3.75
CA ASP A 338 32.45 4.53 -4.38
C ASP A 338 33.46 3.86 -3.44
N ARG A 339 34.19 4.65 -2.64
CA ARG A 339 35.08 4.12 -1.59
C ARG A 339 34.30 3.44 -0.47
N VAL A 340 33.15 3.97 -0.07
CA VAL A 340 32.27 3.31 0.90
C VAL A 340 31.77 1.99 0.34
N ALA A 341 31.27 1.98 -0.91
CA ALA A 341 30.81 0.76 -1.58
C ALA A 341 31.93 -0.30 -1.70
N SER A 342 33.15 0.13 -2.06
CA SER A 342 34.32 -0.76 -2.09
C SER A 342 34.67 -1.31 -0.70
N SER A 343 34.48 -0.50 0.36
CA SER A 343 34.71 -0.93 1.74
C SER A 343 33.62 -1.89 2.22
N VAL A 344 32.37 -1.70 1.80
CA VAL A 344 31.24 -2.59 2.11
C VAL A 344 31.50 -3.99 1.55
N GLN A 345 32.07 -4.11 0.35
CA GLN A 345 32.44 -5.40 -0.26
C GLN A 345 33.49 -6.19 0.54
N LEU A 346 34.20 -5.56 1.48
CA LEU A 346 35.15 -6.25 2.36
C LEU A 346 34.47 -6.95 3.54
N HIS A 347 33.19 -6.68 3.77
CA HIS A 347 32.38 -7.28 4.82
C HIS A 347 31.33 -8.19 4.20
N PRO A 348 30.82 -9.20 4.94
CA PRO A 348 29.62 -9.90 4.52
C PRO A 348 28.50 -8.88 4.29
N ASN A 349 28.04 -8.80 3.05
CA ASN A 349 27.04 -7.84 2.61
C ASN A 349 25.87 -8.59 2.01
N ARG A 350 24.65 -8.18 2.38
CA ARG A 350 23.42 -8.67 1.77
C ARG A 350 22.55 -7.48 1.38
N GLU A 351 22.07 -7.49 0.15
CA GLU A 351 21.05 -6.53 -0.27
C GLU A 351 19.72 -6.96 0.34
N VAL A 352 18.97 -6.00 0.89
CA VAL A 352 17.69 -6.24 1.56
C VAL A 352 16.66 -5.21 1.14
N ASN A 353 15.42 -5.67 1.03
CA ASN A 353 14.27 -4.79 0.87
C ASN A 353 13.66 -4.38 2.23
N LEU A 354 12.62 -3.54 2.19
CA LEU A 354 11.96 -3.03 3.40
C LEU A 354 11.29 -4.13 4.22
N GLN A 355 10.67 -5.12 3.56
CA GLN A 355 9.99 -6.26 4.17
C GLN A 355 10.96 -7.12 4.97
N GLU A 356 12.07 -7.49 4.33
CA GLU A 356 13.15 -8.28 4.90
C GLU A 356 13.79 -7.58 6.10
N LEU A 357 14.08 -6.28 5.97
CA LEU A 357 14.65 -5.49 7.05
C LEU A 357 13.70 -5.39 8.26
N ALA A 358 12.40 -5.21 8.02
CA ALA A 358 11.39 -5.14 9.07
C ALA A 358 11.32 -6.45 9.87
N LEU A 359 11.26 -7.58 9.17
CA LEU A 359 11.22 -8.91 9.80
C LEU A 359 12.51 -9.22 10.55
N LEU A 360 13.67 -8.90 9.96
CA LEU A 360 14.96 -9.08 10.62
C LEU A 360 15.09 -8.24 11.90
N SER A 361 14.73 -6.95 11.83
CA SER A 361 14.77 -6.04 12.99
C SER A 361 13.92 -6.57 14.15
N ARG A 362 12.73 -7.11 13.84
CA ARG A 362 11.85 -7.74 14.82
C ARG A 362 12.43 -9.05 15.37
N ALA A 363 12.93 -9.93 14.51
CA ALA A 363 13.49 -11.22 14.92
C ALA A 363 14.72 -11.05 15.85
N GLN A 364 15.57 -10.07 15.54
CA GLN A 364 16.77 -9.75 16.32
C GLN A 364 16.51 -8.76 17.47
N GLN A 365 15.26 -8.34 17.66
CA GLN A 365 14.84 -7.40 18.71
C GLN A 365 15.69 -6.12 18.72
N TRP A 366 16.00 -5.58 17.55
CA TRP A 366 16.79 -4.36 17.45
C TRP A 366 16.04 -3.16 18.06
N PRO A 367 16.75 -2.22 18.69
CA PRO A 367 16.17 -0.92 19.01
C PRO A 367 15.64 -0.25 17.74
N ALA A 368 14.56 0.52 17.88
CA ALA A 368 13.97 1.23 16.74
C ALA A 368 15.02 2.13 16.06
N ILE A 369 15.16 1.97 14.75
CA ILE A 369 16.04 2.77 13.89
C ILE A 369 15.20 3.65 12.97
N ASP A 370 15.76 4.73 12.44
CA ASP A 370 15.09 5.56 11.42
C ASP A 370 15.75 5.26 10.07
N ILE A 371 14.97 4.79 9.08
CA ILE A 371 15.47 4.57 7.72
C ILE A 371 15.14 5.71 6.76
N GLN A 372 14.41 6.74 7.22
CA GLN A 372 13.86 7.80 6.39
C GLN A 372 14.46 9.19 6.68
N ARG A 373 14.98 9.44 7.90
CA ARG A 373 15.64 10.72 8.26
C ARG A 373 17.11 10.56 8.62
N PRO A 374 17.97 11.54 8.28
CA PRO A 374 17.64 12.81 7.59
C PRO A 374 17.36 12.63 6.09
N SER A 375 17.71 11.46 5.54
CA SER A 375 17.32 11.03 4.20
C SER A 375 17.15 9.52 4.20
N MET A 376 16.85 8.92 3.05
CA MET A 376 16.73 7.46 2.95
C MET A 376 18.04 6.77 3.37
N ALA A 377 17.92 5.70 4.16
CA ALA A 377 19.03 4.83 4.51
C ALA A 377 19.55 4.11 3.26
N ARG A 378 20.87 4.04 3.15
CA ARG A 378 21.60 3.33 2.08
C ARG A 378 22.21 2.04 2.59
N TYR A 379 22.79 2.07 3.80
CA TYR A 379 23.38 0.90 4.44
C TYR A 379 22.99 0.83 5.91
N ILE A 380 22.96 -0.38 6.45
CA ILE A 380 22.90 -0.64 7.89
C ILE A 380 24.09 -1.50 8.24
N PHE A 381 24.94 -1.01 9.15
CA PHE A 381 26.07 -1.77 9.68
C PHE A 381 25.66 -2.41 10.99
N VAL A 382 25.74 -3.74 11.03
CA VAL A 382 25.44 -4.52 12.23
C VAL A 382 26.76 -5.00 12.80
N ASP A 383 27.09 -4.50 13.97
CA ASP A 383 28.28 -4.86 14.74
C ASP A 383 27.82 -5.71 15.92
N ALA A 384 28.24 -6.96 15.99
CA ALA A 384 27.75 -7.88 17.04
C ALA A 384 28.17 -7.45 18.45
N ALA A 385 29.19 -6.59 18.57
CA ALA A 385 29.58 -6.02 19.85
C ALA A 385 28.65 -4.87 20.30
N LYS A 386 27.73 -4.42 19.45
CA LYS A 386 26.82 -3.30 19.72
C LYS A 386 25.36 -3.73 19.67
N PRO A 387 24.54 -3.24 20.61
CA PRO A 387 23.11 -3.57 20.63
C PRO A 387 22.31 -2.87 19.53
N THR A 388 22.84 -1.80 18.93
CA THR A 388 22.12 -0.97 17.96
C THR A 388 22.88 -0.92 16.63
N PRO A 389 22.23 -1.31 15.53
CA PRO A 389 22.79 -1.12 14.19
C PRO A 389 23.07 0.35 13.88
N LEU A 390 24.14 0.61 13.13
CA LEU A 390 24.44 1.95 12.62
C LEU A 390 23.79 2.13 11.26
N VAL A 391 22.80 3.02 11.17
CA VAL A 391 22.17 3.41 9.90
C VAL A 391 23.02 4.47 9.20
N VAL A 392 23.20 4.32 7.90
CA VAL A 392 23.94 5.24 7.03
C VAL A 392 23.01 5.80 5.98
N HIS A 393 22.78 7.11 5.99
CA HIS A 393 21.85 7.80 5.10
C HIS A 393 22.56 8.38 3.86
N VAL A 394 21.80 8.59 2.79
CA VAL A 394 22.31 9.14 1.52
C VAL A 394 23.00 10.50 1.70
N THR A 395 22.48 11.33 2.60
CA THR A 395 22.99 12.67 2.89
C THR A 395 24.16 12.69 3.89
N ASP A 396 24.51 11.55 4.49
CA ASP A 396 25.57 11.52 5.48
C ASP A 396 26.96 11.66 4.83
N PRO A 397 27.96 12.23 5.52
CA PRO A 397 29.31 12.37 4.97
C PRO A 397 30.00 11.01 4.78
N PRO A 398 30.25 10.54 3.55
CA PRO A 398 30.67 9.17 3.25
C PRO A 398 32.03 8.79 3.87
N GLY A 399 32.95 9.76 3.99
CA GLY A 399 34.31 9.51 4.49
C GLY A 399 34.35 8.94 5.91
N ARG A 400 33.38 9.29 6.76
CA ARG A 400 33.26 8.74 8.13
C ARG A 400 33.02 7.24 8.09
N PHE A 401 32.14 6.77 7.19
CA PHE A 401 31.74 5.37 7.14
C PHE A 401 32.78 4.47 6.51
N ALA A 402 33.50 4.96 5.50
CA ALA A 402 34.68 4.26 4.98
C ALA A 402 35.71 4.03 6.10
N ALA A 403 35.96 5.04 6.94
CA ALA A 403 36.87 4.89 8.08
C ALA A 403 36.32 3.94 9.17
N VAL A 404 35.00 3.91 9.40
CA VAL A 404 34.36 2.95 10.32
C VAL A 404 34.53 1.52 9.80
N LEU A 405 34.22 1.26 8.53
CA LEU A 405 34.34 -0.06 7.90
C LEU A 405 35.79 -0.55 7.77
N GLN A 406 36.75 0.35 7.60
CA GLN A 406 38.17 0.00 7.58
C GLN A 406 38.70 -0.37 8.98
N ARG A 407 38.07 0.16 10.04
CA ARG A 407 38.44 -0.13 11.43
C ARG A 407 37.71 -1.35 11.99
N SER A 408 36.52 -1.68 11.48
CA SER A 408 35.81 -2.89 11.85
C SER A 408 36.47 -4.11 11.22
N LYS A 409 36.46 -5.24 11.93
CA LYS A 409 36.88 -6.52 11.36
C LYS A 409 35.68 -7.20 10.72
N PRO A 410 35.80 -7.72 9.49
CA PRO A 410 34.76 -8.55 8.91
C PRO A 410 34.61 -9.82 9.75
N SER A 411 33.39 -10.35 9.90
CA SER A 411 33.22 -11.65 10.56
C SER A 411 33.85 -12.76 9.70
N THR A 412 34.64 -13.62 10.34
CA THR A 412 35.60 -14.46 9.64
C THR A 412 34.97 -15.79 9.19
N LYS A 413 34.11 -15.74 8.16
CA LYS A 413 33.84 -16.80 7.15
C LYS A 413 32.49 -16.58 6.48
N SER A 414 32.51 -15.88 5.35
CA SER A 414 31.68 -16.24 4.23
C SER A 414 32.60 -16.48 3.04
N LYS A 415 32.82 -17.75 2.68
CA LYS A 415 33.21 -18.03 1.30
C LYS A 415 31.98 -17.70 0.47
N LEU A 416 31.86 -16.46 0.04
CA LEU A 416 31.00 -16.10 -1.08
C LEU A 416 31.56 -16.85 -2.29
N GLN A 417 30.91 -17.97 -2.62
CA GLN A 417 30.86 -18.42 -4.00
C GLN A 417 30.25 -17.26 -4.80
N PRO A 418 30.87 -16.78 -5.88
CA PRO A 418 30.14 -15.98 -6.84
C PRO A 418 29.08 -16.90 -7.46
N ASP A 419 27.82 -16.52 -7.38
CA ASP A 419 26.78 -17.14 -8.20
C ASP A 419 27.20 -16.96 -9.66
N ALA A 420 27.48 -18.08 -10.29
CA ALA A 420 27.68 -18.20 -11.72
C ALA A 420 26.34 -18.62 -12.33
N GLU A 421 25.63 -17.67 -12.91
CA GLU A 421 25.12 -17.63 -14.30
C GLU A 421 24.08 -16.50 -14.46
#